data_AF-A0A7W0PMH1-F1
#
_entry.id   AF-A0A7W0PMH1-F1
#
_cell.length_a   1.000
_cell.length_b   1.000
_cell.length_c   1.000
_cell.angle_alpha   90.00
_cell.angle_beta   90.00
_cell.angle_gamma   90.00
#
_symmetry.space_group_name_H-M   'P 1'
#
loop_
_entity.id
_entity.type
_entity.pdbx_description
1 polymer ?
#
loop_
_entity_poly.entity_id
_entity_poly.type
_entity_poly.pdbx_seq_one_letter_code
_entity_poly.pdbx_strand_id
1 'polypeptide(L)'
;AVNIGSNLGFGVLFLGLILNQVGLAWVGIILFSLATLFALVTLPVEFDASNRARAALVQVGLVDSGVRGGQEGSGVASVLSAAGWTYVAGFASSVLTLLYYVMLVTGMRRD
;
A
#
# COMPACT_ATOMS: atom_id res chain seq x y z
N ALA A 1 -10.72 -8.70 2.39
CA ALA A 1 -11.32 -7.62 1.59
C ALA A 1 -10.34 -7.01 0.59
N VAL A 2 -9.18 -6.47 1.00
CA VAL A 2 -8.15 -5.88 0.11
C VAL A 2 -7.63 -6.85 -0.96
N ASN A 3 -7.31 -8.09 -0.57
CA ASN A 3 -6.83 -9.11 -1.52
C ASN A 3 -7.89 -9.51 -2.57
N ILE A 4 -9.18 -9.45 -2.24
CA ILE A 4 -10.24 -9.81 -3.18
C ILE A 4 -10.52 -8.62 -4.11
N GLY A 5 -10.59 -7.40 -3.57
CA GLY A 5 -10.80 -6.17 -4.34
C GLY A 5 -9.66 -5.86 -5.32
N SER A 6 -8.40 -5.99 -4.90
CA SER A 6 -7.25 -5.74 -5.79
C SER A 6 -7.10 -6.81 -6.88
N ASN A 7 -7.26 -8.09 -6.55
CA ASN A 7 -7.14 -9.16 -7.56
C ASN A 7 -8.31 -9.15 -8.56
N LEU A 8 -9.54 -8.89 -8.09
CA LEU A 8 -10.70 -8.73 -8.99
C LEU A 8 -10.61 -7.44 -9.81
N GLY A 9 -10.13 -6.33 -9.22
CA GLY A 9 -9.94 -5.07 -9.94
C GLY A 9 -8.95 -5.20 -11.09
N PHE A 10 -7.81 -5.86 -10.85
CA PHE A 10 -6.83 -6.19 -11.90
C PHE A 10 -7.44 -7.10 -12.98
N GLY A 11 -8.15 -8.17 -12.58
CA GLY A 11 -8.77 -9.10 -13.52
C GLY A 11 -9.82 -8.44 -14.42
N VAL A 12 -10.71 -7.63 -13.84
CA VAL A 12 -11.79 -6.92 -14.57
C VAL A 12 -11.21 -5.85 -15.50
N LEU A 13 -10.19 -5.13 -15.06
CA LEU A 13 -9.48 -4.16 -15.89
C LEU A 13 -8.87 -4.85 -17.13
N PHE A 14 -8.07 -5.91 -16.93
CA PHE A 14 -7.43 -6.63 -18.03
C PHE A 14 -8.45 -7.27 -18.98
N LEU A 15 -9.53 -7.84 -18.46
CA LEU A 15 -10.65 -8.33 -19.28
C LEU A 15 -11.27 -7.21 -20.12
N GLY A 16 -11.48 -6.02 -19.53
CA GLY A 16 -11.98 -4.86 -20.27
C GLY A 16 -11.04 -4.40 -21.38
N LEU A 17 -9.72 -4.43 -21.14
CA LEU A 17 -8.71 -4.09 -22.16
C LEU A 17 -8.67 -5.11 -23.30
N ILE A 18 -8.65 -6.41 -22.98
CA ILE A 18 -8.59 -7.49 -23.99
C ILE A 18 -9.85 -7.50 -24.86
N LEU A 19 -11.02 -7.29 -24.26
CA LEU A 19 -12.30 -7.27 -24.97
C LEU A 19 -12.59 -5.94 -25.67
N ASN A 20 -11.68 -4.95 -25.57
CA ASN A 20 -11.87 -3.56 -26.03
C ASN A 20 -13.17 -2.92 -25.46
N GLN A 21 -13.61 -3.38 -24.29
CA GLN A 21 -14.82 -2.90 -23.63
C GLN A 21 -14.46 -1.81 -22.64
N VAL A 22 -14.43 -0.57 -23.14
CA VAL A 22 -14.10 0.64 -22.36
C VAL A 22 -14.93 0.72 -21.07
N GLY A 23 -16.23 0.43 -21.13
CA GLY A 23 -17.10 0.46 -19.94
C GLY A 23 -16.64 -0.48 -18.84
N LEU A 24 -16.20 -1.70 -19.20
CA LEU A 24 -15.72 -2.70 -18.25
C LEU A 24 -14.36 -2.31 -17.64
N ALA A 25 -13.49 -1.69 -18.44
CA ALA A 25 -12.21 -1.17 -17.96
C ALA A 25 -12.39 -0.07 -16.89
N TRP A 26 -13.39 0.80 -17.04
CA TRP A 26 -13.71 1.81 -16.01
C TRP A 26 -14.23 1.22 -14.71
N VAL A 27 -15.01 0.12 -14.77
CA VAL A 27 -15.41 -0.61 -13.56
C VAL A 27 -14.17 -1.16 -12.83
N GLY A 28 -13.20 -1.71 -13.57
CA GLY A 28 -11.91 -2.14 -13.01
C GLY A 28 -11.14 -1.00 -12.34
N ILE A 29 -11.08 0.18 -12.98
CA ILE A 29 -10.44 1.38 -12.41
C ILE A 29 -11.12 1.81 -11.11
N ILE A 30 -12.46 1.83 -11.06
CA ILE A 30 -13.20 2.21 -9.85
C ILE A 30 -12.89 1.24 -8.71
N LEU A 31 -12.92 -0.07 -8.97
CA LEU A 31 -12.59 -1.09 -7.97
C LEU A 31 -11.15 -0.94 -7.47
N PHE A 32 -10.20 -0.72 -8.36
CA PHE A 32 -8.79 -0.50 -8.02
C PHE A 32 -8.61 0.80 -7.21
N SER A 33 -9.32 1.86 -7.56
CA SER A 33 -9.29 3.14 -6.84
C SER A 33 -9.76 3.02 -5.39
N LEU A 34 -10.78 2.21 -5.14
CA LEU A 34 -11.26 1.92 -3.79
C LEU A 34 -10.20 1.17 -2.97
N ALA A 35 -9.47 0.24 -3.60
CA ALA A 35 -8.37 -0.46 -2.94
C ALA A 35 -7.19 0.48 -2.62
N THR A 36 -6.81 1.35 -3.55
CA THR A 36 -5.77 2.39 -3.32
C THR A 36 -6.18 3.37 -2.22
N LEU A 37 -7.43 3.83 -2.21
CA LEU A 37 -7.96 4.69 -1.13
C LEU A 37 -7.95 3.97 0.22
N PHE A 38 -8.32 2.70 0.24
CA PHE A 38 -8.25 1.91 1.46
C PHE A 38 -6.81 1.81 1.97
N ALA A 39 -5.83 1.59 1.08
CA ALA A 39 -4.41 1.57 1.44
C ALA A 39 -3.97 2.89 2.11
N LEU A 40 -4.43 4.04 1.60
CA LEU A 40 -4.17 5.35 2.22
C LEU A 40 -4.72 5.44 3.65
N VAL A 41 -5.95 5.00 3.87
CA VAL A 41 -6.61 5.03 5.19
C VAL A 41 -5.94 4.09 6.19
N THR A 42 -5.35 2.99 5.73
CA THR A 42 -4.63 2.04 6.59
C THR A 42 -3.18 2.44 6.89
N LEU A 43 -2.57 3.36 6.13
CA LEU A 43 -1.19 3.79 6.39
C LEU A 43 -0.93 4.24 7.84
N PRO A 44 -1.78 5.07 8.48
CA PRO A 44 -1.56 5.51 9.85
C PRO A 44 -1.51 4.36 10.86
N VAL A 45 -2.31 3.31 10.66
CA VAL A 45 -2.36 2.18 11.61
C VAL A 45 -1.11 1.31 11.49
N GLU A 46 -0.51 1.21 10.31
CA GLU A 46 0.76 0.51 10.11
C GLU A 46 1.92 1.23 10.82
N PHE A 47 1.96 2.57 10.78
CA PHE A 47 2.95 3.35 11.55
C PHE A 47 2.76 3.22 13.07
N ASP A 48 1.51 3.22 13.54
CA ASP A 48 1.20 3.01 14.95
C ASP A 48 1.57 1.59 15.41
N ALA A 49 1.41 0.58 14.55
CA ALA A 49 1.86 -0.77 14.81
C ALA A 49 3.39 -0.86 14.97
N SER A 50 4.17 -0.19 14.11
CA SER A 50 5.63 -0.10 14.27
C SER A 50 6.01 0.56 15.61
N ASN A 51 5.36 1.65 16.01
CA ASN A 51 5.65 2.29 17.29
C ASN A 51 5.32 1.40 18.50
N ARG A 52 4.18 0.70 18.48
CA ARG A 52 3.82 -0.27 19.52
C ARG A 52 4.80 -1.44 19.58
N ALA A 53 5.20 -1.97 18.44
CA ALA A 53 6.17 -3.07 18.37
C ALA A 53 7.52 -2.66 18.97
N ARG A 54 7.98 -1.42 18.72
CA ARG A 54 9.19 -0.90 19.37
C ARG A 54 9.06 -0.85 20.89
N ALA A 55 7.93 -0.37 21.41
CA ALA A 55 7.68 -0.34 22.85
C ALA A 55 7.60 -1.74 23.46
N ALA A 56 6.97 -2.69 22.76
CA ALA A 56 6.88 -4.09 23.19
C ALA A 56 8.27 -4.74 23.28
N LEU A 57 9.15 -4.54 22.29
CA LEU A 57 10.52 -5.07 22.27
C LEU A 57 11.35 -4.60 23.47
N VAL A 58 11.17 -3.34 23.88
CA VAL A 58 11.81 -2.80 25.09
C VAL A 58 11.21 -3.43 26.35
N GLN A 59 9.89 -3.61 26.41
CA GLN A 59 9.22 -4.21 27.58
C GLN A 59 9.62 -5.66 27.83
N VAL A 60 9.85 -6.45 26.77
CA VAL A 60 10.27 -7.85 26.90
C VAL A 60 11.78 -8.03 27.07
N GLY A 61 12.55 -6.95 27.17
CA GLY A 61 14.00 -6.99 27.35
C GLY A 61 14.79 -7.52 26.15
N LEU A 62 14.17 -7.58 24.96
CA LEU A 62 14.84 -7.98 23.71
C LEU A 62 15.69 -6.84 23.12
N VAL A 63 15.45 -5.62 23.58
CA VAL A 63 16.19 -4.42 23.22
C VAL A 63 16.50 -3.69 24.52
N ASP A 64 17.75 -3.24 24.68
CA ASP A 64 18.18 -2.52 25.88
C ASP A 64 17.23 -1.35 26.20
N SER A 65 16.68 -1.37 27.41
CA SER A 65 15.77 -0.34 27.96
C SER A 65 16.52 0.85 28.57
N GLY A 66 17.82 0.98 28.30
CA GLY A 66 18.68 1.99 28.89
C GLY A 66 18.40 3.42 28.45
N VAL A 67 18.37 4.33 29.44
CA VAL A 67 18.30 5.80 29.40
C VAL A 67 19.42 6.47 28.56
N ARG A 68 20.18 5.71 27.76
CA ARG A 68 21.28 6.19 26.90
C ARG A 68 21.43 5.39 25.59
N GLY A 69 20.36 5.22 24.82
CA GLY A 69 20.44 4.97 23.36
C GLY A 69 21.56 4.00 22.91
N GLY A 70 21.56 2.78 23.43
CA GLY A 70 22.47 1.74 22.95
C GLY A 70 22.28 1.51 21.44
N GLN A 71 23.35 1.04 20.76
CA GLN A 71 23.36 0.85 19.30
C GLN A 71 22.21 -0.04 18.80
N GLU A 72 21.80 -1.03 19.61
CA GLU A 72 20.72 -1.97 19.28
C GLU A 72 19.34 -1.28 19.20
N GLY A 73 19.00 -0.40 20.14
CA GLY A 73 17.71 0.29 20.15
C GLY A 73 17.55 1.30 19.01
N SER A 74 18.66 1.91 18.59
CA SER A 74 18.71 2.76 17.40
C SER A 74 18.54 1.94 16.11
N GLY A 75 19.24 0.81 16.01
CA GLY A 75 19.13 -0.11 14.88
C GLY A 75 17.73 -0.70 14.73
N VAL A 76 17.10 -1.13 15.82
CA VAL A 76 15.72 -1.64 15.79
C VAL A 76 14.75 -0.55 15.36
N ALA A 77 14.89 0.68 15.87
CA ALA A 77 14.03 1.79 15.48
C ALA A 77 14.16 2.12 13.98
N SER A 78 15.37 2.08 13.43
CA SER A 78 15.60 2.34 12.01
C SER A 78 14.99 1.24 11.13
N VAL A 79 15.11 -0.03 11.51
CA VAL A 79 14.51 -1.16 10.78
C VAL A 79 12.98 -1.11 10.84
N LEU A 80 12.39 -0.87 12.02
CA LEU A 80 10.93 -0.84 12.20
C LEU A 80 10.28 0.36 11.49
N SER A 81 10.99 1.49 11.43
CA SER A 81 10.55 2.65 10.65
C SER A 81 10.70 2.40 9.14
N ALA A 82 11.80 1.77 8.70
CA ALA A 82 11.99 1.35 7.31
C ALA A 82 10.89 0.37 6.85
N ALA A 83 10.43 -0.53 7.72
CA ALA A 83 9.30 -1.41 7.43
C ALA A 83 8.02 -0.62 7.11
N GLY A 84 7.72 0.45 7.86
CA GLY A 84 6.60 1.35 7.58
C GLY A 84 6.71 2.04 6.21
N TRP A 85 7.93 2.42 5.80
CA TRP A 85 8.16 3.01 4.48
C TRP A 85 7.86 2.07 3.31
N THR A 86 7.91 0.74 3.51
CA THR A 86 7.53 -0.22 2.46
C THR A 86 6.03 -0.15 2.13
N TYR A 87 5.16 0.15 3.11
CA TYR A 87 3.74 0.39 2.88
C TYR A 87 3.49 1.68 2.10
N VAL A 88 4.24 2.75 2.42
CA VAL A 88 4.17 4.01 1.68
C VAL A 88 4.58 3.80 0.23
N ALA A 89 5.65 3.02 -0.01
CA ALA A 89 6.08 2.67 -1.36
C ALA A 89 5.01 1.87 -2.11
N GLY A 90 4.37 0.89 -1.45
CA GLY A 90 3.26 0.14 -2.03
C GLY A 90 2.06 1.02 -2.39
N PHE A 91 1.69 1.95 -1.51
CA PHE A 91 0.64 2.94 -1.79
C PHE A 91 1.01 3.83 -2.98
N ALA A 92 2.21 4.42 -2.98
CA ALA A 92 2.69 5.26 -4.07
C ALA A 92 2.70 4.52 -5.42
N SER A 93 3.16 3.27 -5.43
CA SER A 93 3.10 2.40 -6.60
C SER A 93 1.66 2.20 -7.08
N SER A 94 0.72 1.92 -6.18
CA SER A 94 -0.70 1.76 -6.55
C SER A 94 -1.29 3.04 -7.15
N VAL A 95 -0.91 4.22 -6.66
CA VAL A 95 -1.34 5.51 -7.23
C VAL A 95 -0.79 5.70 -8.63
N LEU A 96 0.49 5.43 -8.86
CA LEU A 96 1.11 5.52 -10.19
C LEU A 96 0.45 4.56 -11.19
N THR A 97 0.18 3.32 -10.76
CA THR A 97 -0.53 2.32 -11.56
C THR A 97 -1.95 2.77 -11.89
N LEU A 98 -2.68 3.36 -10.93
CA LEU A 98 -4.02 3.89 -11.16
C LEU A 98 -4.00 5.03 -12.20
N LEU A 99 -3.07 5.97 -12.07
CA LEU A 99 -2.89 7.05 -13.05
C LEU A 99 -2.58 6.51 -14.44
N TYR A 100 -1.68 5.53 -14.53
CA TYR A 100 -1.35 4.87 -15.79
C TYR A 100 -2.59 4.27 -16.46
N TYR A 101 -3.42 3.54 -15.71
CA TYR A 101 -4.65 2.94 -16.27
C TYR A 101 -5.71 3.96 -16.66
N VAL A 102 -5.87 5.04 -15.88
CA VAL A 102 -6.77 6.14 -16.24
C VAL A 102 -6.33 6.78 -17.57
N MET A 103 -5.03 7.06 -17.73
CA MET A 103 -4.50 7.62 -18.99
C MET A 103 -4.71 6.66 -20.16
N LEU A 104 -4.43 5.37 -19.98
CA LEU A 104 -4.58 4.35 -21.00
C LEU A 104 -6.04 4.22 -21.48
N VAL A 105 -6.99 4.09 -20.55
CA VAL A 105 -8.41 3.94 -20.91
C VAL A 105 -9.01 5.23 -21.49
N THR A 106 -8.51 6.39 -21.07
CA THR A 106 -8.92 7.68 -21.67
C THR A 106 -8.38 7.84 -23.10
N GLY A 107 -7.18 7.30 -23.39
CA GLY A 107 -6.62 7.24 -24.74
C GLY A 107 -7.49 6.40 -25.68
N MET A 108 -7.86 5.18 -25.27
CA MET A 108 -8.70 4.27 -26.07
C MET A 108 -10.10 4.81 -26.38
N ARG A 109 -10.61 5.79 -25.62
CA ARG A 109 -11.92 6.43 -25.90
C ARG A 109 -11.89 7.40 -27.08
N ARG A 110 -10.70 7.82 -27.51
CA ARG A 110 -10.52 8.83 -28.57
C ARG A 110 -10.35 8.22 -29.96
N ASP A 111 -10.16 6.91 -30.03
CA ASP A 111 -10.07 6.11 -31.26
C ASP A 111 -11.43 5.42 -31.52
#